data_AF-A0A5B7KJ60-F1
#
_entry.id   AF-A0A5B7KJ60-F1
#
_cell.length_a   1.000
_cell.length_b   1.000
_cell.length_c   1.000
_cell.angle_alpha   90.00
_cell.angle_beta   90.00
_cell.angle_gamma   90.00
#
_symmetry.space_group_name_H-M   'P 1'
#
loop_
_entity.id
_entity.type
_entity.pdbx_description
1 polymer ?
#
loop_
_entity_poly.entity_id
_entity_poly.type
_entity_poly.pdbx_seq_one_letter_code
_entity_poly.pdbx_strand_id
1 'polypeptide(L)'
;MSLYPFMEISILGDFNVHHQLPFTEPVFNFAILHDLEQLVQHPTHIPDHLGDAPNILDLFLTCNPSAYGVTLSSLLGSSNHTVSFLYLALFLQFLLRIL
;
A
#
# COMPACT_ATOMS: atom_id res chain seq x y z
N MET A 1 -20.86 12.18 -15.85
CA MET A 1 -21.36 10.85 -16.27
C MET A 1 -20.21 9.85 -16.13
N SER A 2 -20.16 9.06 -15.06
CA SER A 2 -19.33 7.84 -15.01
C SER A 2 -20.27 6.64 -14.82
N LEU A 3 -19.98 5.55 -15.55
CA LEU A 3 -20.92 4.45 -15.83
C LEU A 3 -20.93 3.33 -14.77
N TYR A 4 -20.23 3.46 -13.64
CA TYR A 4 -20.22 2.44 -12.57
C TYR A 4 -20.00 3.10 -11.19
N PRO A 5 -21.03 3.23 -10.34
CA PRO A 5 -20.90 3.90 -9.03
C PRO A 5 -20.18 3.10 -7.94
N PHE A 6 -19.59 1.93 -8.24
CA PHE A 6 -19.03 1.02 -7.23
C PHE A 6 -17.77 0.24 -7.68
N MET A 7 -16.88 0.85 -8.47
CA MET A 7 -15.58 0.21 -8.75
C MET A 7 -14.58 0.58 -7.64
N GLU A 8 -14.22 -0.40 -6.82
CA GLU A 8 -13.09 -0.25 -5.89
C GLU A 8 -11.78 -0.52 -6.64
N ILE A 9 -10.82 0.40 -6.51
CA ILE A 9 -9.50 0.31 -7.11
C ILE A 9 -8.48 0.14 -6.01
N SER A 10 -7.61 -0.86 -6.17
CA SER A 10 -6.44 -1.07 -5.32
C SER A 10 -5.23 -1.48 -6.16
N ILE A 11 -4.06 -0.95 -5.82
CA ILE A 11 -2.80 -1.15 -6.54
C ILE A 11 -1.74 -1.54 -5.53
N LEU A 12 -1.15 -2.74 -5.68
CA LEU A 12 -0.06 -3.25 -4.86
C LEU A 12 1.12 -3.61 -5.77
N GLY A 13 2.31 -3.16 -5.41
CA GLY A 13 3.53 -3.57 -6.11
C GLY A 13 4.77 -2.88 -5.59
N ASP A 14 5.92 -3.33 -6.09
CA ASP A 14 7.21 -2.69 -5.90
C ASP A 14 7.33 -1.53 -6.91
N PHE A 15 7.30 -0.31 -6.39
CA PHE A 15 7.44 0.88 -7.23
C PHE A 15 8.91 1.30 -7.40
N ASN A 16 9.83 0.66 -6.66
CA ASN A 16 11.25 0.97 -6.62
C ASN A 16 11.54 2.48 -6.47
N VAL A 17 10.63 3.19 -5.80
CA VAL A 17 10.78 4.61 -5.49
C VAL A 17 11.52 4.67 -4.16
N HIS A 18 12.80 5.03 -4.21
CA HIS A 18 13.65 5.19 -3.03
C HIS A 18 13.22 6.44 -2.24
N HIS A 19 12.12 6.33 -1.49
CA HIS A 19 11.56 7.49 -0.81
C HIS A 19 12.09 7.61 0.61
N GLN A 20 12.78 8.72 0.90
CA GLN A 20 13.11 9.13 2.27
C GLN A 20 11.99 9.96 2.91
N LEU A 21 11.06 10.56 2.14
CA LEU A 21 9.96 11.39 2.68
C LEU A 21 8.75 11.46 1.73
N PRO A 22 7.49 11.34 2.18
CA PRO A 22 6.31 11.01 1.36
C PRO A 22 5.91 11.97 0.20
N PHE A 23 6.53 13.13 0.04
CA PHE A 23 5.84 14.28 -0.55
C PHE A 23 6.32 14.75 -1.94
N THR A 24 7.30 14.10 -2.58
CA THR A 24 7.91 14.61 -3.84
C THR A 24 7.87 13.69 -5.06
N GLU A 25 7.17 12.55 -5.03
CA GLU A 25 7.26 11.54 -6.11
C GLU A 25 6.03 11.47 -7.02
N PRO A 26 6.18 11.12 -8.32
CA PRO A 26 5.09 11.00 -9.28
C PRO A 26 3.97 10.06 -8.82
N VAL A 27 4.31 9.01 -8.06
CA VAL A 27 3.35 8.05 -7.51
C VAL A 27 2.45 8.68 -6.44
N PHE A 28 2.98 9.61 -5.64
CA PHE A 28 2.19 10.35 -4.65
C PHE A 28 1.25 11.35 -5.32
N ASN A 29 1.72 12.05 -6.35
CA ASN A 29 0.87 12.92 -7.17
C ASN A 29 -0.24 12.12 -7.87
N PHE A 30 0.07 10.93 -8.38
CA PHE A 30 -0.93 10.01 -8.94
C PHE A 30 -1.96 9.61 -7.88
N ALA A 31 -1.53 9.24 -6.66
CA ALA A 31 -2.43 8.88 -5.58
C ALA A 31 -3.37 10.04 -5.21
N ILE A 32 -2.84 11.27 -5.04
CA ILE A 32 -3.65 12.47 -4.77
C ILE A 32 -4.64 12.75 -5.91
N LEU A 33 -4.19 12.68 -7.17
CA LEU A 33 -5.05 12.98 -8.32
C LEU A 33 -6.19 11.97 -8.51
N HIS A 34 -6.05 10.77 -7.95
CA HIS A 34 -7.02 9.68 -8.06
C HIS A 34 -7.72 9.34 -6.74
N ASP A 35 -7.58 10.19 -5.72
CA ASP A 35 -8.16 9.97 -4.38
C ASP A 35 -7.80 8.59 -3.79
N LEU A 36 -6.56 8.15 -4.03
CA LEU A 36 -6.03 6.90 -3.49
C LEU A 36 -5.21 7.19 -2.23
N GLU A 37 -5.38 6.35 -1.21
CA GLU A 37 -4.61 6.40 0.02
C GLU A 37 -3.56 5.30 0.07
N GLN A 38 -2.36 5.65 0.52
CA GLN A 38 -1.25 4.73 0.76
C GLN A 38 -1.41 4.09 2.16
N LEU A 39 -1.54 2.76 2.21
CA LEU A 39 -1.74 2.03 3.46
C LEU A 39 -0.45 1.44 4.07
N VAL A 40 0.61 1.25 3.29
CA VAL A 40 1.90 0.77 3.82
C VAL A 40 2.70 1.96 4.37
N GLN A 41 2.91 1.97 5.70
CA GLN A 41 3.62 3.05 6.41
C GLN A 41 4.99 2.62 6.97
N HIS A 42 5.36 1.35 6.80
CA HIS A 42 6.57 0.77 7.38
C HIS A 42 7.52 0.33 6.26
N PRO A 43 8.85 0.41 6.47
CA PRO A 43 9.83 -0.05 5.48
C PRO A 43 9.55 -1.47 5.02
N THR A 44 9.55 -1.65 3.70
CA THR A 44 9.32 -2.94 3.06
C THR A 44 10.59 -3.56 2.49
N HIS A 45 11.64 -2.76 2.33
CA HIS A 45 12.96 -3.19 1.90
C HIS A 45 13.95 -3.19 3.06
N ILE A 46 14.71 -4.28 3.15
CA ILE A 46 15.87 -4.41 4.02
C ILE A 46 17.09 -4.16 3.14
N PRO A 47 17.94 -3.17 3.48
CA PRO A 47 19.09 -2.88 2.67
C PRO A 47 20.14 -4.01 2.70
N ASP A 48 20.77 -4.24 1.55
CA ASP A 48 21.84 -5.25 1.40
C ASP A 48 23.17 -4.79 2.01
N HIS A 49 23.33 -3.47 2.21
CA HIS A 49 24.56 -2.86 2.69
C HIS A 49 24.42 -2.46 4.17
N LEU A 50 25.46 -2.78 4.95
CA LEU A 50 25.54 -2.41 6.36
C LEU A 50 25.67 -0.88 6.48
N GLY A 51 24.60 -0.24 6.96
CA GLY A 51 24.55 1.21 7.23
C GLY A 51 23.48 1.97 6.45
N ASP A 52 22.89 1.35 5.43
CA ASP A 52 21.75 1.93 4.72
C ASP A 52 20.48 1.87 5.58
N ALA A 53 19.59 2.85 5.39
CA ALA A 53 18.31 2.89 6.09
C ALA A 53 17.26 2.04 5.36
N PRO A 54 16.44 1.25 6.08
CA PRO A 54 15.26 0.60 5.51
C PRO A 54 14.33 1.62 4.84
N ASN A 55 13.82 1.31 3.66
CA ASN A 55 12.93 2.18 2.90
C ASN A 55 11.62 1.45 2.51
N ILE A 56 10.62 2.23 2.11
CA ILE A 56 9.32 1.72 1.62
C ILE A 56 9.40 1.68 0.10
N LEU A 57 9.54 0.50 -0.50
CA LEU A 57 9.51 0.31 -1.96
C LEU A 57 8.17 -0.22 -2.44
N ASP A 58 7.60 -1.15 -1.66
CA ASP A 58 6.27 -1.67 -1.90
C ASP A 58 5.21 -0.66 -1.43
N LEU A 59 4.34 -0.24 -2.36
CA LEU A 59 3.21 0.65 -2.07
C LEU A 59 1.89 -0.07 -2.23
N PHE A 60 0.92 0.28 -1.39
CA PHE A 60 -0.46 -0.17 -1.49
C PHE A 60 -1.40 1.03 -1.51
N LEU A 61 -1.87 1.37 -2.71
CA LEU A 61 -2.78 2.50 -2.96
C LEU A 61 -4.21 1.98 -3.10
N THR A 62 -5.17 2.57 -2.40
CA THR A 62 -6.60 2.18 -2.52
C THR A 62 -7.54 3.36 -2.35
N CYS A 63 -8.68 3.35 -3.05
CA CYS A 63 -9.76 4.30 -2.84
C CYS A 63 -10.68 3.94 -1.66
N ASN A 64 -10.42 2.82 -0.98
CA ASN A 64 -11.19 2.35 0.18
C ASN A 64 -10.25 1.83 1.28
N PRO A 65 -9.47 2.70 1.94
CA PRO A 65 -8.47 2.31 2.92
C PRO A 65 -9.06 1.46 4.06
N SER A 66 -10.32 1.72 4.38
CA SER A 66 -11.00 1.13 5.51
C SER A 66 -11.48 -0.32 5.31
N ALA A 67 -11.45 -0.82 4.07
CA ALA A 67 -11.72 -2.22 3.75
C ALA A 67 -10.50 -3.14 3.94
N TYR A 68 -9.31 -2.57 4.18
CA TYR A 68 -8.07 -3.32 4.22
C TYR A 68 -7.34 -3.17 5.55
N GLY A 69 -6.77 -4.27 6.02
CA GLY A 69 -5.73 -4.26 7.04
C GLY A 69 -4.40 -4.63 6.40
N VAL A 70 -3.36 -3.82 6.63
CA VAL A 70 -1.99 -4.12 6.18
C VAL A 70 -1.22 -4.76 7.34
N THR A 71 -0.62 -5.92 7.08
CA THR A 71 0.31 -6.55 8.04
C THR A 71 1.60 -6.91 7.32
N LEU A 72 2.74 -6.53 7.90
CA LEU A 72 4.04 -6.95 7.41
C LEU A 72 4.42 -8.27 8.04
N SER A 73 4.96 -9.18 7.23
CA SER A 73 5.59 -10.40 7.70
C SER A 73 7.06 -10.42 7.26
N SER A 74 7.92 -10.97 8.10
CA SER A 74 9.33 -11.13 7.77
C SER A 74 9.53 -12.10 6.60
N LEU A 75 10.63 -11.90 5.86
CA LEU A 75 11.10 -12.68 4.71
C LEU A 75 10.47 -14.07 4.56
N LEU A 76 9.67 -14.25 3.51
CA LEU A 76 9.43 -15.58 2.97
C LEU A 76 10.62 -15.94 2.07
N GLY A 77 11.66 -16.56 2.63
CA GLY A 77 12.87 -16.97 1.89
C GLY A 77 14.08 -16.05 2.11
N SER A 78 14.95 -15.89 1.11
CA SER A 78 16.21 -15.11 1.17
C SER A 78 16.11 -13.72 0.53
N SER A 79 14.90 -13.23 0.25
CA SER A 79 14.67 -11.93 -0.41
C SER A 79 14.96 -10.78 0.56
N ASN A 80 15.68 -9.76 0.13
CA ASN A 80 15.85 -8.51 0.89
C ASN A 80 14.55 -7.67 0.98
N HIS A 81 13.45 -8.10 0.35
CA HIS A 81 12.13 -7.53 0.52
C HIS A 81 11.33 -8.28 1.61
N THR A 82 10.70 -7.53 2.50
CA THR A 82 9.66 -8.06 3.39
C THR A 82 8.37 -8.27 2.60
N VAL A 83 7.79 -9.46 2.71
CA VAL A 83 6.53 -9.77 2.01
C VAL A 83 5.39 -9.11 2.78
N SER A 84 4.78 -8.12 2.14
CA SER A 84 3.54 -7.49 2.60
C SER A 84 2.37 -8.42 2.28
N PHE A 85 1.68 -8.93 3.31
CA PHE A 85 0.43 -9.64 3.12
C PHE A 85 -0.74 -8.67 3.30
N LEU A 86 -1.59 -8.62 2.29
CA LEU A 86 -2.85 -7.89 2.36
C LEU A 86 -3.96 -8.85 2.78
N TYR A 87 -4.60 -8.60 3.93
CA TYR A 87 -5.81 -9.31 4.30
C TYR A 87 -7.01 -8.37 4.16
N LEU A 88 -8.04 -8.91 3.51
CA LEU A 88 -9.28 -8.23 3.24
C LEU A 88 -10.10 -8.17 4.54
N ALA A 89 -10.23 -6.99 5.15
CA ALA A 89 -11.07 -6.79 6.33
C ALA A 89 -12.52 -6.55 5.89
N LEU A 90 -13.09 -7.45 5.08
CA LEU A 90 -14.41 -7.27 4.47
C LEU A 90 -15.60 -7.34 5.46
N PHE A 91 -15.38 -7.49 6.76
CA PHE A 91 -16.44 -8.00 7.65
C PHE A 91 -17.35 -6.94 8.29
N LEU A 92 -16.90 -5.70 8.53
CA LEU A 92 -17.71 -4.74 9.32
C LEU A 92 -18.47 -3.68 8.50
N GLN A 93 -17.94 -3.21 7.38
CA GLN A 93 -18.54 -2.08 6.67
C GLN A 93 -19.67 -2.46 5.72
N PHE A 94 -19.62 -3.66 5.12
CA PHE A 94 -20.70 -4.16 4.28
C PHE A 94 -21.99 -4.35 5.09
N LEU A 95 -21.89 -4.78 6.34
CA LEU A 95 -23.04 -4.93 7.25
C LEU A 95 -23.68 -3.58 7.60
N LEU A 96 -22.87 -2.53 7.82
CA LEU A 96 -23.36 -1.19 8.17
C LEU A 96 -23.99 -0.44 6.99
N ARG A 97 -23.64 -0.81 5.74
CA ARG A 97 -24.21 -0.23 4.52
C ARG A 97 -25.53 -0.86 4.08
N ILE A 98 -25.92 -1.99 4.68
CA ILE A 98 -27.13 -2.77 4.33
C ILE A 98 -28.20 -2.68 5.44
N LEU A 99 -27.89 -2.01 6.56
CA LEU A 99 -28.80 -1.77 7.69
C LEU A 99 -29.31 -0.33 7.72
#